data_AF-X0TYG4-F1
#
_entry.id   AF-X0TYG4-F1
#
_cell.length_a   1.000
_cell.length_b   1.000
_cell.length_c   1.000
_cell.angle_alpha   90.00
_cell.angle_beta   90.00
_cell.angle_gamma   90.00
#
_symmetry.space_group_name_H-M   'P 1'
#
loop_
_entity.id
_entity.type
_entity.pdbx_description
1 polymer ?
#
loop_
_entity_poly.entity_id
_entity_poly.type
_entity_poly.pdbx_seq_one_letter_code
_entity_poly.pdbx_strand_id
1 'polypeptide(L)'
;DLHLLVRPIPGGISGIARLADLHDRITTPLTWGLSVDRFAYQLITRLRSDFTLADHVIHLRPWSEEQIGEFVQNRCELAELEVDFSKVKIPRQYMDVAQDEIEDRNRIGIYTMLTALSRGNPSIAIRLFADSITIAEDGSAEATLPANRDDQLFKNRSINLLLVLRVIAQVELITFDDIVSNLHFEPSVITSSLQCAMQNKWVEERNGRYRISWPWFRVITQILGRQNLLAGVRQENS
;
A
#
# COMPACT_ATOMS: atom_id res chain seq x y z
N ASP A 1 -0.93 1.10 15.95
CA ASP A 1 -1.74 1.09 14.72
C ASP A 1 -3.18 0.70 14.98
N LEU A 2 -4.11 1.61 14.65
CA LEU A 2 -5.54 1.45 14.97
C LEU A 2 -6.22 0.37 14.12
N HIS A 3 -5.70 0.10 12.92
CA HIS A 3 -6.26 -0.89 11.99
C HIS A 3 -6.18 -2.33 12.52
N LEU A 4 -5.31 -2.61 13.50
CA LEU A 4 -5.23 -3.93 14.18
C LEU A 4 -6.41 -4.19 15.13
N LEU A 5 -7.13 -3.15 15.53
CA LEU A 5 -8.30 -3.23 16.41
C LEU A 5 -9.61 -3.37 15.63
N VAL A 6 -9.53 -3.48 14.30
CA VAL A 6 -10.66 -3.56 13.40
C VAL A 6 -10.72 -4.94 12.77
N ARG A 7 -11.90 -5.52 12.77
CA ARG A 7 -12.23 -6.71 11.98
C ARG A 7 -13.38 -6.35 11.05
N PRO A 8 -13.37 -6.79 9.78
CA PRO A 8 -14.46 -6.54 8.86
C PRO A 8 -15.60 -7.53 9.13
N ILE A 9 -16.15 -7.57 10.34
CA ILE A 9 -17.28 -8.43 10.71
C ILE A 9 -18.27 -7.61 11.54
N PRO A 10 -19.55 -8.04 11.65
CA PRO A 10 -20.47 -7.43 12.60
C PRO A 10 -19.86 -7.38 14.02
N GLY A 11 -19.86 -6.20 14.66
CA GLY A 11 -19.24 -6.01 15.98
C GLY A 11 -17.70 -5.97 15.98
N GLY A 12 -17.05 -6.04 14.82
CA GLY A 12 -15.59 -6.03 14.65
C GLY A 12 -14.87 -4.73 15.02
N ILE A 13 -15.58 -3.76 15.60
CA ILE A 13 -15.04 -2.48 16.11
C ILE A 13 -14.95 -2.43 17.65
N SER A 14 -15.24 -3.52 18.35
CA SER A 14 -15.22 -3.56 19.82
C SER A 14 -13.88 -3.15 20.43
N GLY A 15 -12.75 -3.44 19.75
CA GLY A 15 -11.43 -2.99 20.16
C GLY A 15 -11.30 -1.46 20.15
N ILE A 16 -11.92 -0.80 19.17
CA ILE A 16 -11.98 0.65 19.08
C ILE A 16 -12.92 1.24 20.12
N ALA A 17 -14.11 0.64 20.32
CA ALA A 17 -15.05 1.09 21.34
C ALA A 17 -14.40 1.09 22.74
N ARG A 18 -13.67 0.01 23.08
CA ARG A 18 -12.91 -0.08 24.33
C ARG A 18 -11.81 0.99 24.45
N LEU A 19 -11.22 1.39 23.33
CA LEU A 19 -10.18 2.41 23.30
C LEU A 19 -10.79 3.81 23.50
N ALA A 20 -11.97 4.07 22.93
CA ALA A 20 -12.75 5.29 23.18
C ALA A 20 -13.22 5.34 24.65
N ASP A 21 -13.77 4.25 25.19
CA ASP A 21 -14.16 4.16 26.60
C ASP A 21 -12.99 4.40 27.56
N LEU A 22 -11.79 3.95 27.20
CA LEU A 22 -10.57 4.19 28.00
C LEU A 22 -10.19 5.67 27.97
N HIS A 23 -10.24 6.31 26.80
CA HIS A 23 -9.98 7.73 26.65
C HIS A 23 -10.91 8.55 27.54
N ASP A 24 -12.21 8.25 27.52
CA ASP A 24 -13.22 8.98 28.31
C ASP A 24 -13.07 8.82 29.82
N ARG A 25 -12.41 7.74 30.28
CA ARG A 25 -12.13 7.50 31.70
C ARG A 25 -10.89 8.20 32.22
N ILE A 26 -10.01 8.68 31.35
CA ILE A 26 -8.77 9.35 31.74
C ILE A 26 -9.09 10.81 32.05
N THR A 27 -8.98 11.19 33.32
CA THR A 27 -9.30 12.54 33.81
C THR A 27 -8.12 13.52 33.74
N THR A 28 -6.92 13.03 33.41
CA THR A 28 -5.73 13.86 33.21
C THR A 28 -5.63 14.35 31.77
N PRO A 29 -5.20 15.60 31.53
CA PRO A 29 -5.05 16.12 30.16
C PRO A 29 -3.97 15.31 29.42
N LEU A 30 -4.39 14.56 28.42
CA LEU A 30 -3.55 13.68 27.63
C LEU A 30 -3.96 13.76 26.15
N THR A 31 -2.98 13.86 25.26
CA THR A 31 -3.22 13.88 23.80
C THR A 31 -2.78 12.55 23.19
N TRP A 32 -3.67 11.89 22.45
CA TRP A 32 -3.38 10.63 21.77
C TRP A 32 -3.14 10.84 20.28
N GLY A 33 -2.03 10.30 19.77
CA GLY A 33 -1.75 10.22 18.35
C GLY A 33 -1.96 8.79 17.85
N LEU A 34 -2.83 8.60 16.86
CA LEU A 34 -3.14 7.29 16.30
C LEU A 34 -2.99 7.32 14.77
N SER A 35 -2.27 6.35 14.23
CA SER A 35 -2.14 6.10 12.79
C SER A 35 -3.10 4.99 12.33
N VAL A 36 -3.66 5.16 11.14
CA VAL A 36 -4.56 4.20 10.51
C VAL A 36 -4.49 4.33 8.99
N ASP A 37 -4.56 3.20 8.28
CA ASP A 37 -4.69 3.21 6.83
C ASP A 37 -6.06 3.77 6.41
N ARG A 38 -6.13 4.40 5.23
CA ARG A 38 -7.37 5.03 4.72
C ARG A 38 -8.52 4.04 4.61
N PHE A 39 -8.29 2.81 4.17
CA PHE A 39 -9.35 1.82 3.96
C PHE A 39 -9.90 1.33 5.31
N ALA A 40 -9.02 1.08 6.28
CA ALA A 40 -9.42 0.78 7.64
C ALA A 40 -10.18 1.96 8.27
N TYR A 41 -9.70 3.20 8.11
CA TYR A 41 -10.39 4.39 8.61
C TYR A 41 -11.81 4.54 8.05
N GLN A 42 -12.00 4.26 6.76
CA GLN A 42 -13.33 4.29 6.14
C GLN A 42 -14.25 3.19 6.67
N LEU A 43 -13.72 1.97 6.84
CA LEU A 43 -14.46 0.88 7.46
C LEU A 43 -14.94 1.28 8.86
N ILE A 44 -14.04 1.82 9.68
CA ILE A 44 -14.35 2.32 11.02
C ILE A 44 -15.44 3.40 10.95
N THR A 45 -15.27 4.39 10.06
CA THR A 45 -16.25 5.48 9.90
C THR A 45 -17.64 4.98 9.49
N ARG A 46 -17.73 3.90 8.73
CA ARG A 46 -19.01 3.30 8.33
C ARG A 46 -19.66 2.45 9.40
N LEU A 47 -18.85 1.75 10.20
CA LEU A 47 -19.35 0.90 11.27
C LEU A 47 -19.71 1.70 12.53
N ARG A 48 -19.35 2.99 12.59
CA ARG A 48 -19.64 3.90 13.69
C ARG A 48 -21.03 4.54 13.56
N SER A 49 -21.81 4.47 14.63
CA SER A 49 -22.93 5.38 14.88
C SER A 49 -22.80 6.17 16.20
N ASP A 50 -22.00 5.68 17.18
CA ASP A 50 -22.23 6.04 18.59
C ASP A 50 -21.04 6.68 19.34
N PHE A 51 -19.87 6.90 18.71
CA PHE A 51 -18.71 7.50 19.42
C PHE A 51 -17.75 8.29 18.52
N THR A 52 -17.11 9.32 19.10
CA THR A 52 -16.07 10.15 18.47
C THR A 52 -14.70 9.50 18.66
N LEU A 53 -13.94 9.31 17.57
CA LEU A 53 -12.61 8.66 17.63
C LEU A 53 -11.46 9.66 17.76
N ALA A 54 -11.65 10.85 17.21
CA ALA A 54 -10.62 11.89 17.19
C ALA A 54 -11.30 13.24 16.97
N ASP A 55 -10.85 14.24 17.73
CA ASP A 55 -11.25 15.64 17.54
C ASP A 55 -10.57 16.25 16.30
N HIS A 56 -9.39 15.75 15.94
CA HIS A 56 -8.61 16.19 14.80
C HIS A 56 -8.16 15.01 13.95
N VAL A 57 -8.39 15.10 12.64
CA VAL A 57 -7.97 14.11 11.65
C VAL A 57 -7.00 14.77 10.69
N ILE A 58 -5.76 14.27 10.66
CA ILE A 58 -4.73 14.74 9.73
C ILE A 58 -4.61 13.73 8.60
N HIS A 59 -4.89 14.19 7.38
CA HIS A 59 -4.69 13.39 6.18
C HIS A 59 -3.27 13.60 5.65
N LEU A 60 -2.46 12.53 5.70
CA LEU A 60 -1.14 12.55 5.09
C LEU A 60 -1.26 12.65 3.57
N ARG A 61 -0.59 13.64 2.98
CA ARG A 61 -0.52 13.81 1.53
C ARG A 61 0.52 12.86 0.92
N PRO A 62 0.32 12.40 -0.32
CA PRO A 62 1.37 11.76 -1.10
C PRO A 62 2.62 12.64 -1.13
N TRP A 63 3.80 12.01 -1.09
CA TRP A 63 5.06 12.72 -1.27
C TRP A 63 5.23 13.18 -2.71
N SER A 64 5.85 14.36 -2.87
CA SER A 64 6.26 14.87 -4.17
C SER A 64 7.44 14.08 -4.73
N GLU A 65 7.74 14.30 -6.01
CA GLU A 65 8.93 13.71 -6.64
C GLU A 65 10.22 14.12 -5.93
N GLU A 66 10.34 15.38 -5.56
CA GLU A 66 11.47 15.92 -4.79
C GLU A 66 11.63 15.19 -3.46
N GLN A 67 10.56 15.03 -2.67
CA GLN A 67 10.59 14.32 -1.40
C GLN A 67 10.98 12.84 -1.56
N ILE A 68 10.51 12.17 -2.62
CA ILE A 68 10.87 10.79 -2.92
C ILE A 68 12.35 10.70 -3.36
N GLY A 69 12.81 11.62 -4.20
CA GLY A 69 14.20 11.70 -4.65
C GLY A 69 15.17 11.92 -3.49
N GLU A 70 14.92 12.93 -2.65
CA GLU A 70 15.70 13.19 -1.43
C GLU A 70 15.71 11.97 -0.50
N PHE A 71 14.57 11.30 -0.33
CA PHE A 71 14.51 10.12 0.51
C PHE A 71 15.32 8.96 -0.04
N VAL A 72 15.23 8.68 -1.34
CA VAL A 72 16.04 7.64 -1.98
C VAL A 72 17.53 7.96 -1.83
N GLN A 73 17.93 9.21 -2.12
CA GLN A 73 19.30 9.71 -1.96
C GLN A 73 19.82 9.46 -0.53
N ASN A 74 19.07 9.92 0.48
CA ASN A 74 19.43 9.74 1.89
C ASN A 74 19.57 8.26 2.28
N ARG A 75 18.75 7.37 1.69
CA ARG A 75 18.82 5.92 1.95
C ARG A 75 20.04 5.29 1.30
N CYS A 76 20.46 5.74 0.12
CA CYS A 76 21.70 5.32 -0.53
C CYS A 76 22.92 5.77 0.29
N GLU A 77 22.96 7.03 0.71
CA GLU A 77 24.05 7.59 1.53
C GLU A 77 24.20 6.83 2.85
N LEU A 78 23.09 6.56 3.56
CA LEU A 78 23.10 5.76 4.78
C LEU A 78 23.53 4.30 4.57
N ALA A 79 23.39 3.79 3.35
CA ALA A 79 23.79 2.43 2.98
C ALA A 79 25.18 2.39 2.35
N GLU A 80 25.87 3.53 2.21
CA GLU A 80 27.14 3.68 1.49
C GLU A 80 27.06 3.08 0.07
N LEU A 81 25.92 3.26 -0.59
CA LEU A 81 25.61 2.67 -1.89
C LEU A 81 25.64 3.74 -2.99
N GLU A 82 26.66 3.68 -3.84
CA GLU A 82 26.73 4.48 -5.06
C GLU A 82 26.08 3.73 -6.22
N VAL A 83 25.01 4.29 -6.78
CA VAL A 83 24.23 3.67 -7.87
C VAL A 83 24.49 4.41 -9.18
N ASP A 84 24.95 3.70 -10.20
CA ASP A 84 25.15 4.23 -11.56
C ASP A 84 23.82 4.28 -12.32
N PHE A 85 23.43 5.48 -12.76
CA PHE A 85 22.24 5.73 -13.57
C PHE A 85 22.56 5.91 -15.07
N SER A 86 23.82 5.88 -15.48
CA SER A 86 24.25 6.22 -16.85
C SER A 86 23.71 5.24 -17.91
N LYS A 87 23.50 3.98 -17.55
CA LYS A 87 23.16 2.89 -18.48
C LYS A 87 21.65 2.68 -18.65
N VAL A 88 20.81 3.23 -17.78
CA VAL A 88 19.36 3.01 -17.85
C VAL A 88 18.73 3.79 -19.01
N LYS A 89 17.82 3.16 -19.74
CA LYS A 89 17.10 3.81 -20.84
C LYS A 89 15.73 4.27 -20.38
N ILE A 90 15.62 5.56 -20.06
CA ILE A 90 14.37 6.15 -19.59
C ILE A 90 13.35 6.28 -20.73
N PRO A 91 12.10 5.84 -20.54
CA PRO A 91 11.03 6.08 -21.51
C PRO A 91 10.78 7.57 -21.74
N ARG A 92 10.44 7.96 -22.97
CA ARG A 92 10.27 9.38 -23.38
C ARG A 92 9.36 10.20 -22.47
N GLN A 93 8.31 9.59 -21.93
CA GLN A 93 7.34 10.26 -21.05
C GLN A 93 7.90 10.65 -19.66
N TYR A 94 9.06 10.12 -19.29
CA TYR A 94 9.76 10.40 -18.03
C TYR A 94 11.13 11.05 -18.24
N MET A 95 11.49 11.37 -19.49
CA MET A 95 12.76 12.04 -19.74
C MET A 95 12.65 13.52 -19.42
N ASP A 96 13.54 14.00 -18.55
CA ASP A 96 13.77 15.42 -18.35
C ASP A 96 14.77 15.95 -19.39
N VAL A 97 14.27 16.74 -20.34
CA VAL A 97 15.11 17.35 -21.40
C VAL A 97 15.90 18.58 -20.92
N ALA A 98 15.65 19.06 -19.70
CA ALA A 98 16.36 20.22 -19.15
C ALA A 98 17.76 19.89 -18.60
N GLN A 99 18.02 18.61 -18.28
CA GLN A 99 19.34 18.17 -17.81
C GLN A 99 20.23 17.79 -18.98
N ASP A 100 21.47 18.28 -19.00
CA ASP A 100 22.44 17.99 -20.05
C ASP A 100 23.14 16.63 -19.85
N GLU A 101 23.49 16.30 -18.60
CA GLU A 101 24.17 15.05 -18.25
C GLU A 101 23.20 13.85 -18.27
N ILE A 102 23.63 12.77 -18.94
CA ILE A 102 22.81 11.57 -19.12
C ILE A 102 22.46 10.92 -17.78
N GLU A 103 23.43 10.86 -16.86
CA GLU A 103 23.25 10.24 -15.55
C GLU A 103 22.21 10.99 -14.71
N ASP A 104 22.34 12.32 -14.61
CA ASP A 104 21.39 13.18 -13.89
C ASP A 104 19.98 13.11 -14.50
N ARG A 105 19.89 13.18 -15.82
CA ARG A 105 18.62 13.01 -16.56
C ARG A 105 17.97 11.67 -16.23
N ASN A 106 18.77 10.61 -16.22
CA ASN A 106 18.29 9.27 -15.96
C ASN A 106 17.83 9.10 -14.51
N ARG A 107 18.59 9.64 -13.55
CA ARG A 107 18.25 9.65 -12.13
C ARG A 107 16.90 10.32 -11.88
N ILE A 108 16.69 11.51 -12.44
CA ILE A 108 15.39 12.20 -12.36
C ILE A 108 14.28 11.35 -12.97
N GLY A 109 14.50 10.78 -14.16
CA GLY A 109 13.53 9.90 -14.80
C GLY A 109 13.14 8.69 -13.94
N ILE A 110 14.10 8.10 -13.23
CA ILE A 110 13.81 7.03 -12.25
C ILE A 110 12.98 7.57 -11.09
N TYR A 111 13.31 8.74 -10.53
CA TYR A 111 12.56 9.32 -9.42
C TYR A 111 11.12 9.68 -9.82
N THR A 112 10.90 10.20 -11.03
CA THR A 112 9.57 10.41 -11.60
C THR A 112 8.80 9.09 -11.73
N MET A 113 9.44 8.04 -12.25
CA MET A 113 8.82 6.72 -12.35
C MET A 113 8.46 6.13 -10.98
N LEU A 114 9.36 6.21 -9.99
CA LEU A 114 9.12 5.74 -8.63
C LEU A 114 7.96 6.49 -8.00
N THR A 115 7.90 7.82 -8.18
CA THR A 115 6.83 8.66 -7.65
C THR A 115 5.49 8.30 -8.29
N ALA A 116 5.45 8.12 -9.62
CA ALA A 116 4.25 7.72 -10.33
C ALA A 116 3.76 6.31 -9.93
N LEU A 117 4.66 5.33 -9.89
CA LEU A 117 4.33 3.93 -9.57
C LEU A 117 3.96 3.74 -8.08
N SER A 118 4.59 4.49 -7.18
CA SER A 118 4.28 4.47 -5.75
C SER A 118 3.11 5.38 -5.35
N ARG A 119 2.76 6.33 -6.23
CA ARG A 119 1.86 7.47 -5.96
C ARG A 119 2.27 8.23 -4.70
N GLY A 120 3.55 8.57 -4.61
CA GLY A 120 4.12 9.30 -3.47
C GLY A 120 4.09 8.53 -2.15
N ASN A 121 4.04 7.19 -2.17
CA ASN A 121 4.20 6.38 -0.96
C ASN A 121 5.69 6.04 -0.77
N PRO A 122 6.36 6.58 0.26
CA PRO A 122 7.81 6.39 0.43
C PRO A 122 8.21 4.93 0.65
N SER A 123 7.40 4.14 1.35
CA SER A 123 7.69 2.73 1.60
C SER A 123 7.64 1.89 0.32
N ILE A 124 6.71 2.20 -0.59
CA ILE A 124 6.62 1.53 -1.89
C ILE A 124 7.72 2.02 -2.82
N ALA A 125 7.98 3.32 -2.86
CA ALA A 125 9.01 3.92 -3.69
C ALA A 125 10.40 3.32 -3.38
N ILE A 126 10.80 3.26 -2.11
CA ILE A 126 12.10 2.70 -1.73
C ILE A 126 12.17 1.20 -2.03
N ARG A 127 11.06 0.47 -1.89
CA ARG A 127 11.04 -0.96 -2.23
C ARG A 127 11.19 -1.18 -3.73
N LEU A 128 10.47 -0.41 -4.55
CA LEU A 128 10.61 -0.43 -6.01
C LEU A 128 12.03 -0.07 -6.42
N PHE A 129 12.61 0.97 -5.82
CA PHE A 129 14.00 1.35 -6.07
C PHE A 129 14.98 0.24 -5.72
N ALA A 130 14.88 -0.34 -4.53
CA ALA A 130 15.73 -1.45 -4.11
C ALA A 130 15.61 -2.67 -5.05
N ASP A 131 14.39 -2.98 -5.52
CA ASP A 131 14.17 -4.04 -6.52
C ASP A 131 14.68 -3.66 -7.93
N SER A 132 15.04 -2.39 -8.16
CA SER A 132 15.57 -1.84 -9.42
C SER A 132 17.09 -1.71 -9.43
N ILE A 133 17.78 -2.14 -8.37
CA ILE A 133 19.25 -2.12 -8.31
C ILE A 133 19.77 -3.51 -8.64
N THR A 134 20.73 -3.58 -9.55
CA THR A 134 21.45 -4.81 -9.89
C THR A 134 22.93 -4.63 -9.61
N ILE A 135 23.58 -5.68 -9.11
CA ILE A 135 25.04 -5.68 -8.95
C ILE A 135 25.65 -6.25 -10.23
N ALA A 136 26.47 -5.45 -10.90
CA ALA A 136 27.22 -5.84 -12.10
C ALA A 136 28.36 -6.81 -11.75
N GLU A 137 28.98 -7.41 -12.77
CA GLU A 137 30.07 -8.38 -12.60
C GLU A 137 31.30 -7.79 -11.91
N ASP A 138 31.53 -6.48 -12.06
CA ASP A 138 32.62 -5.73 -11.42
C ASP A 138 32.28 -5.29 -9.99
N GLY A 139 31.09 -5.61 -9.49
CA GLY A 139 30.61 -5.25 -8.16
C GLY A 139 29.96 -3.88 -8.07
N SER A 140 29.88 -3.11 -9.16
CA SER A 140 29.16 -1.84 -9.18
C SER A 140 27.64 -2.03 -9.09
N ALA A 141 26.96 -1.09 -8.43
CA ALA A 141 25.49 -1.09 -8.36
C ALA A 141 24.93 -0.25 -9.51
N GLU A 142 24.11 -0.87 -10.36
CA GLU A 142 23.51 -0.22 -11.53
C GLU A 142 22.00 -0.11 -11.36
N ALA A 143 21.44 1.04 -11.76
CA ALA A 143 20.01 1.24 -11.82
C ALA A 143 19.39 0.57 -13.05
N THR A 144 18.26 -0.08 -12.86
CA THR A 144 17.37 -0.61 -13.90
C THR A 144 16.00 0.05 -13.82
N LEU A 145 15.13 -0.20 -14.80
CA LEU A 145 13.79 0.37 -14.79
C LEU A 145 12.94 -0.28 -13.68
N PRO A 146 12.26 0.52 -12.84
CA PRO A 146 11.31 -0.01 -11.87
C PRO A 146 10.22 -0.84 -12.54
N ALA A 147 9.97 -2.02 -11.98
CA ALA A 147 8.97 -2.94 -12.49
C ALA A 147 7.58 -2.29 -12.44
N ASN A 148 7.02 -2.03 -13.62
CA ASN A 148 5.62 -1.66 -13.76
C ASN A 148 4.77 -2.93 -13.70
N ARG A 149 4.06 -3.15 -12.59
CA ARG A 149 3.17 -4.31 -12.46
C ARG A 149 1.89 -4.04 -13.22
N ASP A 150 1.66 -4.81 -14.29
CA ASP A 150 0.54 -4.60 -15.20
C ASP A 150 -0.82 -4.93 -14.54
N ASP A 151 -1.73 -3.95 -14.56
CA ASP A 151 -3.14 -4.09 -14.16
C ASP A 151 -3.86 -5.20 -14.95
N GLN A 152 -3.34 -5.62 -16.11
CA GLN A 152 -3.92 -6.69 -16.93
C GLN A 152 -4.01 -8.04 -16.23
N LEU A 153 -3.19 -8.30 -15.20
CA LEU A 153 -3.20 -9.56 -14.45
C LEU A 153 -4.52 -9.86 -13.75
N PHE A 154 -5.36 -8.83 -13.57
CA PHE A 154 -6.69 -8.94 -12.97
C PHE A 154 -7.84 -8.91 -13.99
N LYS A 155 -7.55 -8.75 -15.29
CA LYS A 155 -8.57 -8.93 -16.33
C LYS A 155 -9.08 -10.36 -16.26
N ASN A 156 -10.41 -10.52 -16.29
CA ASN A 156 -11.12 -11.81 -16.28
C ASN A 156 -10.95 -12.65 -14.99
N ARG A 157 -10.55 -12.05 -13.86
CA ARG A 157 -10.56 -12.77 -12.57
C ARG A 157 -11.98 -12.91 -12.03
N SER A 158 -12.23 -14.02 -11.34
CA SER A 158 -13.51 -14.31 -10.70
C SER A 158 -13.87 -13.23 -9.67
N ILE A 159 -15.15 -12.87 -9.61
CA ILE A 159 -15.68 -11.93 -8.61
C ILE A 159 -15.40 -12.41 -7.17
N ASN A 160 -15.37 -13.72 -6.93
CA ASN A 160 -15.10 -14.27 -5.60
C ASN A 160 -13.68 -13.92 -5.14
N LEU A 161 -12.70 -14.01 -6.04
CA LEU A 161 -11.31 -13.63 -5.75
C LEU A 161 -11.21 -12.14 -5.43
N LEU A 162 -11.90 -11.30 -6.20
CA LEU A 162 -11.90 -9.86 -5.99
C LEU A 162 -12.57 -9.46 -4.67
N LEU A 163 -13.64 -10.16 -4.28
CA LEU A 163 -14.28 -9.97 -2.98
C LEU A 163 -13.39 -10.43 -1.82
N VAL A 164 -12.66 -11.54 -1.95
CA VAL A 164 -11.66 -11.95 -0.96
C VAL A 164 -10.57 -10.89 -0.82
N LEU A 165 -10.01 -10.42 -1.94
CA LEU A 165 -9.00 -9.36 -1.93
C LEU A 165 -9.53 -8.06 -1.35
N ARG A 166 -10.80 -7.72 -1.59
CA ARG A 166 -11.47 -6.56 -1.00
C ARG A 166 -11.48 -6.64 0.52
N VAL A 167 -11.90 -7.77 1.10
CA VAL A 167 -11.98 -7.91 2.55
C VAL A 167 -10.58 -7.84 3.17
N ILE A 168 -9.59 -8.48 2.55
CA ILE A 168 -8.20 -8.38 2.99
C ILE A 168 -7.71 -6.93 2.87
N ALA A 169 -8.04 -6.18 1.82
CA ALA A 169 -7.60 -4.80 1.64
C ALA A 169 -8.17 -3.80 2.67
N GLN A 170 -9.28 -4.15 3.34
CA GLN A 170 -9.93 -3.27 4.31
C GLN A 170 -9.27 -3.28 5.69
N VAL A 171 -8.39 -4.24 5.95
CA VAL A 171 -7.64 -4.41 7.20
C VAL A 171 -6.20 -4.78 6.90
N GLU A 172 -5.27 -4.62 7.84
CA GLU A 172 -3.87 -4.98 7.56
C GLU A 172 -3.64 -6.49 7.59
N LEU A 173 -4.26 -7.19 8.56
CA LEU A 173 -4.13 -8.62 8.79
C LEU A 173 -5.50 -9.22 9.06
N ILE A 174 -5.82 -10.35 8.42
CA ILE A 174 -7.12 -11.00 8.57
C ILE A 174 -7.01 -12.51 8.68
N THR A 175 -7.85 -13.15 9.49
CA THR A 175 -7.89 -14.62 9.59
C THR A 175 -8.76 -15.23 8.50
N PHE A 176 -8.61 -16.54 8.25
CA PHE A 176 -9.52 -17.26 7.35
C PHE A 176 -10.99 -17.15 7.81
N ASP A 177 -11.23 -17.35 9.11
CA ASP A 177 -12.57 -17.32 9.70
C ASP A 177 -13.23 -15.93 9.58
N ASP A 178 -12.45 -14.86 9.68
CA ASP A 178 -12.94 -13.50 9.42
C ASP A 178 -13.41 -13.31 7.98
N ILE A 179 -12.66 -13.85 7.01
CA ILE A 179 -13.03 -13.77 5.60
C ILE A 179 -14.32 -14.56 5.35
N VAL A 180 -14.42 -15.78 5.87
CA VAL A 180 -15.63 -16.62 5.77
C VAL A 180 -16.82 -15.91 6.41
N SER A 181 -16.64 -15.36 7.60
CA SER A 181 -17.69 -14.65 8.34
C SER A 181 -18.14 -13.36 7.64
N ASN A 182 -17.23 -12.65 6.94
CA ASN A 182 -17.59 -11.44 6.20
C ASN A 182 -18.34 -11.74 4.89
N LEU A 183 -17.84 -12.70 4.11
CA LEU A 183 -18.34 -12.95 2.76
C LEU A 183 -19.50 -13.94 2.72
N HIS A 184 -19.67 -14.76 3.76
CA HIS A 184 -20.63 -15.86 3.81
C HIS A 184 -20.51 -16.83 2.61
N PHE A 185 -19.29 -16.99 2.08
CA PHE A 185 -18.99 -17.98 1.05
C PHE A 185 -18.62 -19.32 1.68
N GLU A 186 -18.78 -20.39 0.90
CA GLU A 186 -18.28 -21.71 1.25
C GLU A 186 -16.75 -21.68 1.52
N PRO A 187 -16.25 -22.34 2.58
CA PRO A 187 -14.81 -22.36 2.90
C PRO A 187 -13.92 -22.81 1.73
N SER A 188 -14.41 -23.70 0.86
CA SER A 188 -13.69 -24.17 -0.32
C SER A 188 -13.47 -23.06 -1.37
N VAL A 189 -14.41 -22.13 -1.51
CA VAL A 189 -14.31 -20.96 -2.41
C VAL A 189 -13.26 -19.98 -1.88
N ILE A 190 -13.26 -19.74 -0.56
CA ILE A 190 -12.25 -18.88 0.08
C ILE A 190 -10.85 -19.50 -0.05
N THR A 191 -10.73 -20.80 0.23
CA THR A 191 -9.48 -21.56 0.09
C THR A 191 -8.92 -21.46 -1.32
N SER A 192 -9.74 -21.71 -2.34
CA SER A 192 -9.33 -21.64 -3.75
C SER A 192 -8.89 -20.23 -4.14
N SER A 193 -9.59 -19.20 -3.64
CA SER A 193 -9.25 -17.80 -3.90
C SER A 193 -7.93 -17.39 -3.24
N LEU A 194 -7.70 -17.79 -1.99
CA LEU A 194 -6.46 -17.53 -1.26
C LEU A 194 -5.28 -18.26 -1.90
N GLN A 195 -5.43 -19.54 -2.27
CA GLN A 195 -4.41 -20.30 -2.98
C GLN A 195 -4.02 -19.61 -4.30
N CYS A 196 -5.01 -19.18 -5.08
CA CYS A 196 -4.76 -18.42 -6.31
C CYS A 196 -3.99 -17.11 -6.02
N ALA A 197 -4.42 -16.34 -5.02
CA ALA A 197 -3.75 -15.08 -4.65
C ALA A 197 -2.31 -15.30 -4.16
N MET A 198 -2.05 -16.34 -3.38
CA MET A 198 -0.73 -16.68 -2.85
C MET A 198 0.21 -17.20 -3.95
N GLN A 199 -0.28 -18.03 -4.87
CA GLN A 199 0.50 -18.50 -6.03
C GLN A 199 0.97 -17.33 -6.90
N ASN A 200 0.14 -16.30 -7.05
CA ASN A 200 0.50 -15.07 -7.77
C ASN A 200 1.27 -14.05 -6.91
N LYS A 201 1.61 -14.41 -5.66
CA LYS A 201 2.29 -13.56 -4.66
C LYS A 201 1.54 -12.26 -4.34
N TRP A 202 0.23 -12.23 -4.56
CA TRP A 202 -0.62 -11.08 -4.24
C TRP A 202 -0.88 -10.98 -2.74
N VAL A 203 -1.13 -12.13 -2.13
CA VAL A 203 -1.37 -12.27 -0.69
C VAL A 203 -0.24 -13.08 -0.09
N GLU A 204 0.20 -12.70 1.10
CA GLU A 204 1.11 -13.47 1.93
C GLU A 204 0.41 -13.90 3.21
N GLU A 205 0.76 -15.09 3.70
CA GLU A 205 0.31 -15.61 4.99
C GLU A 205 1.42 -15.43 6.03
N ARG A 206 1.05 -14.95 7.22
CA ARG A 206 1.93 -14.81 8.38
C ARG A 206 1.17 -15.22 9.63
N ASN A 207 1.63 -16.28 10.30
CA ASN A 207 1.05 -16.77 11.57
C ASN A 207 -0.48 -16.99 11.50
N GLY A 208 -0.96 -17.64 10.44
CA GLY A 208 -2.40 -17.91 10.24
C GLY A 208 -3.23 -16.67 9.86
N ARG A 209 -2.59 -15.56 9.51
CA ARG A 209 -3.25 -14.34 9.02
C ARG A 209 -2.78 -14.00 7.61
N TYR A 210 -3.69 -13.46 6.82
CA TYR A 210 -3.46 -13.06 5.45
C TYR A 210 -3.35 -11.55 5.36
N ARG A 211 -2.47 -11.08 4.47
CA ARG A 211 -2.42 -9.68 4.04
C ARG A 211 -2.07 -9.58 2.57
N ILE A 212 -2.51 -8.49 1.94
CA ILE A 212 -1.99 -8.17 0.61
C ILE A 212 -0.51 -7.81 0.76
N SER A 213 0.31 -8.44 -0.05
CA SER A 213 1.73 -8.15 -0.11
C SER A 213 1.97 -6.70 -0.54
N TRP A 214 2.98 -6.07 0.06
CA TRP A 214 3.38 -4.69 -0.23
C TRP A 214 3.45 -4.33 -1.72
N PRO A 215 4.04 -5.18 -2.59
CA PRO A 215 4.21 -4.81 -3.98
C PRO A 215 2.90 -4.77 -4.78
N TRP A 216 1.84 -5.41 -4.25
CA TRP A 216 0.54 -5.55 -4.91
C TRP A 216 -0.57 -4.70 -4.28
N PHE A 217 -0.37 -4.15 -3.08
CA PHE A 217 -1.38 -3.40 -2.33
C PHE A 217 -2.03 -2.29 -3.16
N ARG A 218 -1.22 -1.46 -3.83
CA ARG A 218 -1.72 -0.34 -4.64
C ARG A 218 -2.47 -0.80 -5.88
N VAL A 219 -1.90 -1.75 -6.62
CA VAL A 219 -2.52 -2.32 -7.84
C VAL A 219 -3.89 -2.90 -7.51
N ILE A 220 -3.97 -3.72 -6.45
CA ILE A 220 -5.21 -4.36 -6.03
C ILE A 220 -6.24 -3.32 -5.57
N THR A 221 -5.87 -2.41 -4.68
CA THR A 221 -6.81 -1.39 -4.17
C THR A 221 -7.33 -0.46 -5.26
N GLN A 222 -6.51 -0.14 -6.26
CA GLN A 222 -6.90 0.62 -7.46
C GLN A 222 -7.93 -0.14 -8.31
N ILE A 223 -7.68 -1.42 -8.58
CA ILE A 223 -8.59 -2.25 -9.37
C ILE A 223 -9.93 -2.40 -8.65
N LEU A 224 -9.90 -2.70 -7.36
CA LEU A 224 -11.09 -2.79 -6.52
C LEU A 224 -11.86 -1.46 -6.49
N GLY A 225 -11.16 -0.33 -6.43
CA GLY A 225 -11.77 1.00 -6.51
C GLY A 225 -12.43 1.30 -7.86
N ARG A 226 -11.77 0.97 -8.98
CA ARG A 226 -12.33 1.11 -10.33
C ARG A 226 -13.61 0.28 -10.51
N GLN A 227 -13.66 -0.90 -9.87
CA GLN A 227 -14.82 -1.80 -9.87
C GLN A 227 -15.86 -1.51 -8.79
N ASN A 228 -15.73 -0.41 -8.03
CA ASN A 228 -16.64 -0.05 -6.91
C ASN A 228 -16.70 -1.07 -5.76
N LEU A 229 -15.69 -1.92 -5.63
CA LEU A 229 -15.59 -2.90 -4.55
C LEU A 229 -14.98 -2.27 -3.29
N LEU A 230 -14.16 -1.23 -3.43
CA LEU A 230 -13.70 -0.40 -2.32
C LEU A 230 -14.31 1.00 -2.40
N ALA A 231 -14.73 1.50 -1.24
CA ALA A 231 -15.23 2.86 -1.15
C ALA A 231 -14.09 3.88 -1.14
N GLY A 232 -14.41 5.12 -1.51
CA GLY A 232 -13.49 6.26 -1.35
C GLY A 232 -12.25 6.28 -2.24
N VAL A 233 -12.10 5.38 -3.22
CA VAL A 233 -11.03 5.46 -4.25
C VAL A 233 -11.37 6.48 -5.36
N ARG A 234 -12.64 6.89 -5.50
CA ARG A 234 -13.12 7.74 -6.60
C ARG A 234 -12.88 9.26 -6.45
N GLN A 235 -12.33 9.75 -5.33
CA GLN A 235 -12.24 11.20 -5.05
C GLN A 235 -10.85 11.81 -5.31
N GLU A 236 -10.11 11.38 -6.32
CA GLU A 236 -8.77 11.93 -6.64
C GLU A 236 -8.68 12.65 -8.00
N ASN A 237 -9.81 12.95 -8.65
CA ASN A 237 -9.85 13.74 -9.88
C ASN A 237 -10.62 15.07 -9.73
N SER A 238 -10.58 15.71 -8.55
CA SER A 238 -11.17 17.04 -8.33
C SER A 238 -10.26 17.90 -7.48
#